data_AF-A0A503XZZ1-F1
#
_entry.id   AF-A0A503XZZ1-F1
#
_cell.length_a   1.000
_cell.length_b   1.000
_cell.length_c   1.000
_cell.angle_alpha   90.00
_cell.angle_beta   90.00
_cell.angle_gamma   90.00
#
_symmetry.space_group_name_H-M   'P 1'
#
loop_
_entity.id
_entity.type
_entity.pdbx_description
1 polymer ?
#
loop_
_entity_poly.entity_id
_entity_poly.type
_entity_poly.pdbx_seq_one_letter_code
_entity_poly.pdbx_strand_id
1 'polypeptide(L)'
;MSDLQQRIEALYRSDLRGSALLIICLWATILFVLFMTWPHIPHDGIKAVVAIAAAAVLIFNTAAILAMVNHYKEDKEFIYGLDIKNYDRNRKS
;
A
#
# COMPACT_ATOMS: atom_id res chain seq x y z
N MET A 1 2.22 -2.29 30.50
CA MET A 1 2.91 -2.48 29.20
C MET A 1 1.98 -3.05 28.13
N SER A 2 0.86 -3.70 28.47
CA SER A 2 -0.10 -4.28 27.51
C SER A 2 -0.91 -3.27 26.68
N ASP A 3 -1.33 -2.15 27.27
CA ASP A 3 -2.22 -1.16 26.60
C ASP A 3 -1.51 -0.42 25.44
N LEU A 4 -0.27 0.03 25.67
CA LEU A 4 0.53 0.71 24.65
C LEU A 4 0.83 -0.22 23.46
N GLN A 5 1.23 -1.46 23.73
CA GLN A 5 1.47 -2.45 22.68
C GLN A 5 0.20 -2.79 21.89
N GLN A 6 -0.96 -2.86 22.55
CA GLN A 6 -2.25 -3.05 21.87
C GLN A 6 -2.59 -1.87 20.94
N ARG A 7 -2.35 -0.63 21.38
CA ARG A 7 -2.58 0.57 20.55
C ARG A 7 -1.64 0.62 19.35
N ILE A 8 -0.36 0.29 19.54
CA ILE A 8 0.64 0.18 18.45
C ILE A 8 0.19 -0.84 17.41
N GLU A 9 -0.24 -2.03 17.85
CA GLU A 9 -0.68 -3.10 16.96
C GLU A 9 -1.98 -2.74 16.22
N ALA A 10 -2.89 -2.00 16.85
CA ALA A 10 -4.12 -1.53 16.22
C ALA A 10 -3.85 -0.51 15.09
N LEU A 11 -2.92 0.44 15.31
CA LEU A 11 -2.48 1.39 14.29
C LEU A 11 -1.80 0.66 13.12
N TYR A 12 -0.86 -0.23 13.42
CA TYR A 12 -0.17 -1.03 12.42
C TYR A 12 -1.14 -1.87 11.56
N ARG A 13 -2.17 -2.49 12.18
CA ARG A 13 -3.22 -3.21 11.45
C ARG A 13 -4.11 -2.31 10.60
N SER A 14 -4.31 -1.05 10.99
CA SER A 14 -5.04 -0.09 10.17
C SER A 14 -4.23 0.28 8.92
N ASP A 15 -2.94 0.51 9.08
CA ASP A 15 -2.04 0.87 7.99
C ASP A 15 -1.88 -0.28 6.97
N LEU A 16 -1.78 -1.52 7.47
CA LEU A 16 -1.84 -2.73 6.64
C LEU A 16 -3.12 -2.82 5.80
N ARG A 17 -4.28 -2.51 6.40
CA ARG A 17 -5.56 -2.50 5.69
C ARG A 17 -5.60 -1.41 4.63
N GLY A 18 -5.09 -0.21 4.93
CA GLY A 18 -4.97 0.89 3.97
C GLY A 18 -4.09 0.51 2.79
N SER A 19 -2.91 -0.06 3.06
CA SER A 19 -1.97 -0.54 2.04
C SER A 19 -2.60 -1.62 1.15
N ALA A 20 -3.33 -2.58 1.74
CA ALA A 20 -4.05 -3.61 0.98
C ALA A 20 -5.14 -3.00 0.08
N LEU A 21 -5.90 -2.02 0.59
CA LEU A 21 -6.94 -1.33 -0.18
C LEU A 21 -6.33 -0.57 -1.36
N LEU A 22 -5.20 0.12 -1.17
CA LEU A 22 -4.51 0.83 -2.24
C LEU A 22 -4.03 -0.12 -3.35
N ILE A 23 -3.46 -1.28 -2.99
CA ILE A 23 -3.07 -2.32 -3.97
C ILE A 23 -4.30 -2.79 -4.75
N ILE A 24 -5.41 -3.10 -4.07
CA ILE A 24 -6.64 -3.57 -4.73
C ILE A 24 -7.18 -2.50 -5.69
N CYS A 25 -7.26 -1.24 -5.27
CA CYS A 25 -7.72 -0.14 -6.10
C CYS A 25 -6.83 0.07 -7.33
N LEU A 26 -5.51 -0.02 -7.16
CA LEU A 26 -4.55 0.07 -8.26
C LEU A 26 -4.78 -1.06 -9.28
N TRP A 27 -4.85 -2.31 -8.82
CA TRP A 27 -5.10 -3.47 -9.67
C TRP A 27 -6.41 -3.35 -10.42
N ALA A 28 -7.50 -3.01 -9.72
CA ALA A 28 -8.81 -2.82 -10.33
C ALA A 28 -8.77 -1.75 -11.41
N THR A 29 -8.13 -0.60 -11.15
CA THR A 29 -8.06 0.53 -12.09
C THR A 29 -7.26 0.17 -13.34
N ILE A 30 -6.05 -0.38 -13.18
CA ILE A 30 -5.18 -0.70 -14.32
C ILE A 30 -5.78 -1.82 -15.18
N LEU A 31 -6.31 -2.89 -14.56
CA LEU A 31 -6.94 -3.97 -15.30
C LEU A 31 -8.21 -3.53 -16.01
N PHE A 32 -9.02 -2.67 -15.37
CA PHE A 32 -10.21 -2.10 -15.99
C PHE A 32 -9.84 -1.27 -17.23
N VAL A 33 -8.86 -0.37 -17.12
CA VAL A 33 -8.39 0.44 -18.25
C VAL A 33 -7.84 -0.45 -19.36
N LEU A 34 -7.01 -1.44 -19.02
CA LEU A 34 -6.46 -2.38 -20.00
C LEU A 34 -7.57 -3.13 -20.75
N PHE A 35 -8.56 -3.66 -20.03
CA PHE A 35 -9.69 -4.38 -20.61
C PHE A 35 -10.54 -3.49 -21.52
N MET A 36 -10.89 -2.28 -21.07
CA MET A 36 -11.72 -1.34 -21.82
C MET A 36 -11.02 -0.84 -23.08
N THR A 37 -9.71 -0.63 -23.01
CA THR A 37 -8.93 -0.13 -24.15
C THR A 37 -8.50 -1.24 -25.11
N TRP A 38 -8.44 -2.49 -24.67
CA TRP A 38 -7.96 -3.62 -25.47
C TRP A 38 -8.54 -3.73 -26.90
N PRO A 39 -9.87 -3.65 -27.12
CA PRO A 39 -10.42 -3.75 -28.47
C PRO A 39 -10.15 -2.52 -29.35
N HIS A 40 -9.69 -1.41 -28.76
CA HIS A 40 -9.41 -0.15 -29.46
C HIS A 40 -7.94 -0.06 -29.91
N ILE A 41 -7.08 -1.03 -29.54
CA ILE A 41 -5.67 -1.04 -29.91
C ILE A 41 -5.50 -1.72 -31.28
N PRO A 42 -5.10 -0.99 -32.34
CA PRO A 42 -5.12 -1.50 -33.71
C PRO A 42 -3.95 -2.43 -34.06
N HIS A 43 -2.80 -2.31 -33.37
CA HIS A 43 -1.58 -3.04 -33.68
C HIS A 43 -1.18 -3.99 -32.55
N ASP A 44 -0.84 -5.23 -32.89
CA ASP A 44 -0.46 -6.25 -31.89
C ASP A 44 0.85 -5.92 -31.16
N GLY A 45 1.78 -5.21 -31.81
CA GLY A 45 2.97 -4.70 -31.15
C GLY A 45 2.65 -3.71 -30.03
N ILE A 46 1.65 -2.84 -30.24
CA ILE A 46 1.20 -1.88 -29.22
C ILE A 46 0.51 -2.61 -28.07
N LYS A 47 -0.29 -3.65 -28.37
CA LYS A 47 -0.91 -4.50 -27.33
C LYS A 47 0.13 -5.13 -26.41
N ALA A 48 1.22 -5.66 -26.99
CA ALA A 48 2.31 -6.24 -26.22
C ALA A 48 2.99 -5.19 -25.31
N VAL A 49 3.30 -4.01 -25.85
CA VAL A 49 3.92 -2.92 -25.07
C VAL A 49 3.00 -2.47 -23.93
N VAL A 50 1.72 -2.25 -24.20
CA VAL A 50 0.74 -1.83 -23.19
C VAL A 50 0.57 -2.91 -22.11
N ALA A 51 0.51 -4.19 -22.49
CA ALA A 51 0.41 -5.29 -21.53
C ALA A 51 1.64 -5.40 -20.62
N ILE A 52 2.85 -5.28 -21.19
CA ILE A 52 4.11 -5.31 -20.42
C ILE A 52 4.19 -4.09 -19.49
N ALA A 53 3.83 -2.90 -19.98
CA ALA A 53 3.83 -1.68 -19.17
C ALA A 53 2.82 -1.78 -18.02
N ALA A 54 1.60 -2.26 -18.27
CA ALA A 54 0.58 -2.48 -17.24
C ALA A 54 1.08 -3.49 -16.19
N ALA A 55 1.67 -4.60 -16.62
CA ALA A 55 2.24 -5.60 -15.72
C ALA A 55 3.38 -5.01 -14.87
N ALA A 56 4.28 -4.24 -15.46
CA ALA A 56 5.37 -3.58 -14.76
C ALA A 56 4.84 -2.61 -13.69
N VAL A 57 3.85 -1.78 -14.03
CA VAL A 57 3.22 -0.84 -13.07
C VAL A 57 2.62 -1.61 -11.89
N LEU A 58 1.87 -2.68 -12.14
CA LEU A 58 1.24 -3.48 -11.09
C LEU A 58 2.27 -4.16 -10.18
N ILE A 59 3.26 -4.83 -10.77
CA ILE A 59 4.27 -5.58 -10.03
C ILE A 59 5.13 -4.63 -9.19
N PHE A 60 5.67 -3.56 -9.79
CA PHE A 60 6.55 -2.65 -9.08
C PHE A 60 5.84 -1.88 -7.97
N ASN A 61 4.61 -1.41 -8.19
CA ASN A 61 3.86 -0.74 -7.12
C ASN A 61 3.51 -1.70 -5.98
N THR A 62 3.10 -2.93 -6.30
CA THR A 62 2.81 -3.93 -5.28
C THR A 62 4.08 -4.26 -4.48
N ALA A 63 5.22 -4.44 -5.14
CA ALA A 63 6.51 -4.69 -4.50
C ALA A 63 6.97 -3.51 -3.62
N ALA A 64 6.80 -2.27 -4.08
CA ALA A 64 7.15 -1.08 -3.31
C ALA A 64 6.31 -0.96 -2.03
N ILE A 65 5.00 -1.16 -2.11
CA ILE A 65 4.11 -1.14 -0.93
C ILE A 65 4.45 -2.30 0.02
N LEU A 66 4.72 -3.50 -0.50
CA LEU A 66 5.14 -4.63 0.31
C LEU A 66 6.47 -4.36 1.02
N ALA A 67 7.43 -3.73 0.34
CA ALA A 67 8.70 -3.34 0.94
C ALA A 67 8.50 -2.31 2.06
N MET A 68 7.66 -1.29 1.82
CA MET A 68 7.29 -0.28 2.82
C MET A 68 6.66 -0.93 4.07
N VAL A 69 5.68 -1.81 3.86
CA VAL A 69 5.01 -2.53 4.95
C VAL A 69 5.98 -3.45 5.70
N ASN A 70 6.87 -4.15 4.99
CA ASN A 70 7.84 -5.04 5.62
C ASN A 70 8.83 -4.24 6.49
N HIS A 71 9.30 -3.10 5.99
CA HIS A 71 10.15 -2.19 6.76
C HIS A 71 9.41 -1.63 7.99
N TYR A 72 8.13 -1.31 7.87
CA TYR A 72 7.31 -0.89 9.02
C TYR A 72 7.19 -1.95 10.11
N LYS A 73 7.28 -3.25 9.80
CA LYS A 73 7.30 -4.29 10.84
C LYS A 73 8.53 -4.21 11.73
N GLU A 74 9.67 -3.83 11.17
CA GLU A 74 10.95 -3.76 11.87
C GLU A 74 11.02 -2.53 12.79
N ASP A 75 10.43 -1.40 12.37
CA ASP A 75 10.50 -0.13 13.11
C ASP A 75 9.22 0.26 13.88
N LYS A 76 8.17 -0.58 13.87
CA LYS A 76 6.86 -0.24 14.47
C LYS A 76 6.92 0.13 15.95
N GLU A 77 7.78 -0.52 16.74
CA GLU A 77 7.83 -0.27 18.19
C GLU A 77 8.42 1.10 18.53
N PHE A 78 9.36 1.58 17.71
CA PHE A 78 9.98 2.89 17.90
C PHE A 78 9.07 4.01 17.40
N ILE A 79 8.56 3.90 16.17
CA ILE A 79 7.75 4.95 15.53
C ILE A 79 6.43 5.16 16.28
N TYR A 80 5.64 4.11 16.44
CA TYR A 80 4.31 4.25 17.06
C TYR A 80 4.38 4.45 18.58
N GLY A 81 5.43 3.96 19.24
CA GLY A 81 5.66 4.21 20.66
C GLY A 81 5.93 5.69 20.95
N LEU A 82 6.71 6.37 20.09
CA LEU A 82 6.98 7.79 20.21
C LEU A 82 5.73 8.64 19.91
N ASP A 83 4.98 8.29 18.87
CA ASP A 83 3.76 9.01 18.46
C ASP A 83 2.68 8.98 19.53
N ILE A 84 2.42 7.82 20.13
CA ILE A 84 1.44 7.71 21.22
C ILE A 84 1.87 8.52 22.44
N LYS A 85 3.17 8.49 22.78
CA LYS A 85 3.70 9.26 23.91
C LYS A 85 3.61 10.77 23.69
N ASN A 86 3.82 11.25 22.46
CA ASN A 86 3.65 12.65 22.09
C ASN A 86 2.17 13.06 22.06
N TYR A 87 1.29 12.22 21.51
CA TYR A 87 -0.15 12.45 21.52
C TYR A 87 -0.70 12.54 22.95
N ASP A 88 -0.29 11.63 23.83
CA ASP A 88 -0.71 11.62 25.24
C ASP A 88 -0.11 12.81 26.03
N ARG A 89 1.04 13.36 25.63
CA ARG A 89 1.58 14.63 26.18
C ARG A 89 0.74 15.83 25.76
N ASN A 90 0.39 15.94 24.48
CA ASN A 90 -0.40 17.04 23.96
C ASN A 90 -1.85 17.05 24.51
N ARG A 91 -2.37 15.90 24.93
CA ARG A 91 -3.69 15.76 25.54
C ARG A 91 -3.72 16.12 27.04
N LYS A 92 -2.56 16.21 27.68
CA LYS A 92 -2.40 16.57 29.10
C LYS A 92 -1.96 18.03 29.32
N SER A 93 -1.74 18.78 28.24
CA SER A 93 -1.57 20.25 28.25
C SER A 93 -2.88 20.94 27.93
#